data_AF-A0A9E3BLK8-F1
#
_entry.id   AF-A0A9E3BLK8-F1
#
_cell.length_a   1.000
_cell.length_b   1.000
_cell.length_c   1.000
_cell.angle_alpha   90.00
_cell.angle_beta   90.00
_cell.angle_gamma   90.00
#
_symmetry.space_group_name_H-M   'P 1'
#
loop_
_entity.id
_entity.type
_entity.pdbx_description
1 polymer ?
#
loop_
_entity_poly.entity_id
_entity_poly.type
_entity_poly.pdbx_seq_one_letter_code
_entity_poly.pdbx_strand_id
1 'polypeptide(L)' 'MSGESGPLIFDGLIVAKWAPEVFRDMRRGGLTGANCTCCVWEGFTDTMRNIAAWNGWFRDCP' A
#
# COMPACT_ATOMS: atom_id res chain seq x y z
N MET A 1 3.61 -25.71 -17.47
CA MET A 1 2.35 -25.12 -16.95
C MET A 1 2.14 -23.81 -17.67
N SER A 2 0.98 -23.69 -18.32
CA SER A 2 0.55 -22.56 -19.16
C SER A 2 0.67 -21.22 -18.44
N GLY A 3 1.32 -20.26 -19.10
CA GLY A 3 1.52 -18.90 -18.62
C GLY A 3 0.29 -18.01 -18.85
N GLU A 4 -0.75 -18.19 -18.05
CA GLU A 4 -1.77 -17.14 -17.88
C GLU A 4 -1.45 -16.34 -16.61
N SER A 5 -1.10 -15.07 -16.80
CA SER A 5 -1.11 -14.07 -15.75
C SER A 5 -2.55 -13.96 -15.23
N GLY A 6 -2.77 -14.31 -13.96
CA GLY A 6 -4.06 -14.18 -13.30
C GLY A 6 -4.63 -12.76 -13.37
N PRO A 7 -5.90 -12.55 -12.98
CA PRO A 7 -6.54 -11.25 -13.05
C PRO A 7 -5.75 -10.19 -12.27
N LEU A 8 -5.64 -8.98 -12.82
CA LEU A 8 -5.09 -7.84 -12.10
C LEU A 8 -6.16 -7.30 -11.15
N ILE A 9 -5.87 -7.31 -9.84
CA ILE A 9 -6.82 -6.91 -8.80
C ILE A 9 -6.40 -5.54 -8.26
N PHE A 10 -7.26 -4.54 -8.44
CA PHE A 10 -7.04 -3.19 -7.92
C PHE A 10 -8.11 -2.83 -6.91
N ASP A 11 -7.69 -2.26 -5.78
CA ASP A 11 -8.59 -1.65 -4.80
C ASP A 11 -8.64 -0.13 -5.00
N GLY A 12 -9.86 0.40 -5.13
CA GLY A 12 -10.10 1.82 -5.38
C GLY A 12 -9.92 2.72 -4.17
N LEU A 13 -9.91 2.18 -2.94
CA LEU A 13 -9.71 2.96 -1.72
C LEU A 13 -9.43 2.06 -0.51
N ILE A 14 -8.24 2.18 0.08
CA ILE A 14 -7.88 1.56 1.36
C ILE A 14 -7.57 2.65 2.38
N VAL A 15 -8.26 2.59 3.52
CA VAL A 15 -7.94 3.35 4.74
C VAL A 15 -7.56 2.32 5.81
N ALA A 16 -6.30 2.31 6.21
CA ALA A 16 -5.78 1.34 7.16
C ALA A 16 -4.86 2.03 8.18
N LYS A 17 -4.64 1.35 9.31
CA LYS A 17 -3.52 1.68 10.19
C LYS A 17 -2.25 1.12 9.54
N TRP A 18 -1.60 1.94 8.72
CA TRP A 18 -0.49 1.52 7.87
C TRP A 18 0.72 1.03 8.67
N ALA A 19 1.25 -0.11 8.24
CA ALA A 19 2.46 -0.75 8.75
C ALA A 19 3.02 -1.68 7.65
N PRO A 20 4.32 -2.05 7.69
CA PRO A 20 4.93 -2.97 6.72
C PRO A 20 4.16 -4.28 6.50
N GLU A 21 3.56 -4.82 7.57
CA GLU A 21 2.80 -6.06 7.56
C GLU A 21 1.54 -5.97 6.67
N VAL A 22 0.90 -4.79 6.62
CA VAL A 22 -0.29 -4.55 5.79
C VAL A 22 0.03 -4.75 4.31
N PHE A 23 1.17 -4.25 3.83
CA PHE A 23 1.58 -4.42 2.43
C PHE A 23 1.89 -5.89 2.09
N ARG A 24 2.44 -6.64 3.04
CA ARG A 24 2.66 -8.09 2.89
C ARG A 24 1.34 -8.83 2.81
N ASP A 25 0.37 -8.46 3.63
CA ASP A 25 -0.98 -9.02 3.59
C ASP A 25 -1.72 -8.69 2.29
N MET A 26 -1.57 -7.47 1.76
CA MET A 26 -2.09 -7.09 0.44
C MET A 26 -1.52 -7.97 -0.66
N ARG A 27 -0.18 -8.19 -0.66
CA ARG A 27 0.48 -9.08 -1.61
C ARG A 27 0.00 -10.53 -1.46
N ARG A 28 -0.09 -11.04 -0.23
CA ARG A 28 -0.60 -12.39 0.08
C ARG A 28 -2.06 -12.57 -0.36
N GLY A 29 -2.86 -11.51 -0.28
CA GLY A 29 -4.24 -11.46 -0.76
C GLY A 29 -4.37 -11.38 -2.29
N GLY A 30 -3.27 -11.28 -3.04
CA GLY A 30 -3.29 -11.20 -4.50
C GLY A 30 -3.58 -9.81 -5.07
N LEU A 31 -3.49 -8.76 -4.25
CA LEU A 31 -3.71 -7.40 -4.70
C LEU A 31 -2.57 -6.96 -5.62
N THR A 32 -2.91 -6.47 -6.82
CA THR A 32 -1.97 -5.92 -7.80
C THR A 32 -1.64 -4.46 -7.50
N GLY A 33 -2.63 -3.69 -7.02
CA GLY A 33 -2.43 -2.31 -6.62
C GLY A 33 -3.61 -1.77 -5.80
N ALA A 34 -3.41 -0.63 -5.14
CA ALA A 34 -4.45 0.03 -4.37
C ALA A 34 -4.26 1.55 -4.35
N ASN A 35 -5.37 2.27 -4.26
CA ASN A 35 -5.35 3.64 -3.78
C ASN A 35 -5.26 3.64 -2.24
N CYS A 36 -4.16 4.14 -1.70
CA CYS A 36 -3.89 4.11 -0.27
C CYS A 36 -4.03 5.51 0.33
N THR A 37 -4.98 5.70 1.24
CA THR A 37 -5.21 6.99 1.89
C THR A 37 -4.08 7.30 2.87
N CYS A 38 -3.37 8.39 2.62
CA CYS A 38 -2.29 8.89 3.48
C CYS A 38 -2.68 10.13 4.31
N CYS A 39 -3.87 10.67 4.09
CA CYS A 39 -4.42 11.85 4.75
C CYS A 39 -5.95 11.87 4.61
N VAL A 40 -6.64 12.20 5.70
CA VAL A 40 -8.07 12.51 5.73
C VAL A 40 -8.30 13.91 6.29
N TRP A 41 -7.71 14.20 7.45
CA TRP A 41 -7.87 15.48 8.16
C TRP A 41 -6.54 16.14 8.50
N GLU A 42 -5.42 15.46 8.25
CA GLU A 42 -4.08 15.89 8.55
C GLU A 42 -3.67 17.13 7.76
N GLY A 43 -2.82 17.97 8.36
CA GLY A 43 -2.16 19.06 7.68
C GLY A 43 -0.95 18.58 6.85
N PHE A 44 -0.38 19.49 6.05
CA PHE A 44 0.71 19.18 5.12
C PHE A 44 1.87 18.38 5.75
N THR A 45 2.43 18.86 6.87
CA THR A 45 3.60 18.25 7.50
C THR A 45 3.34 16.81 7.94
N ASP A 46 2.16 16.54 8.50
CA ASP A 46 1.83 15.20 8.99
C ASP A 46 1.54 14.24 7.84
N THR A 47 0.88 14.71 6.78
CA THR A 47 0.74 13.95 5.52
C THR A 47 2.09 13.59 4.90
N MET A 48 3.03 14.54 4.86
CA MET A 48 4.37 14.28 4.33
C MET A 48 5.16 13.29 5.20
N ARG A 49 4.95 13.29 6.53
CA ARG A 49 5.53 12.27 7.42
C ARG A 49 4.99 10.88 7.12
N ASN A 50 3.70 10.73 6.85
CA ASN A 50 3.11 9.45 6.45
C ASN A 50 3.76 8.92 5.16
N ILE A 51 3.86 9.77 4.13
CA ILE A 51 4.50 9.40 2.85
C ILE A 51 5.98 9.02 3.04
N ALA A 52 6.72 9.79 3.85
CA ALA A 52 8.13 9.51 4.13
C ALA A 52 8.33 8.16 4.84
N ALA A 53 7.46 7.84 5.81
CA ALA A 53 7.48 6.55 6.49
C ALA A 53 7.25 5.38 5.51
N TRP A 54 6.26 5.51 4.61
CA TRP A 54 5.97 4.48 3.61
C TRP A 54 7.15 4.26 2.66
N ASN A 55 7.75 5.33 2.15
CA ASN A 55 8.96 5.25 1.32
C ASN A 55 10.13 4.60 2.06
N GLY A 56 10.24 4.82 3.38
CA GLY A 56 11.18 4.09 4.23
C GLY A 56 10.91 2.59 4.22
N TRP A 57 9.67 2.19 4.51
CA TRP A 57 9.28 0.78 4.54
C TRP A 57 9.50 0.06 3.20
N PHE A 58 9.17 0.68 2.08
CA PHE A 58 9.38 0.07 0.75
C PHE A 58 10.85 -0.09 0.38
N ARG A 59 11.73 0.80 0.87
CA ARG A 59 13.17 0.72 0.65
C ARG A 59 13.82 -0.34 1.52
N ASP A 60 13.40 -0.43 2.78
CA ASP A 60 14.05 -1.30 3.77
C ASP A 60 13.49 -2.73 3.73
N CYS A 61 12.29 -2.94 3.17
CA CYS A 61 11.64 -4.24 3.04
C CYS A 61 10.87 -4.37 1.72
N PRO A 62 11.52 -4.81 0.62
CA PRO A 62 10.88 -5.01 -0.69
C PRO A 62 9.87 -6.18 -0.73
#